data_AF-A0A7S3YST7-F1
#
_entry.id   AF-A0A7S3YST7-F1
#
_cell.length_a   1.000
_cell.length_b   1.000
_cell.length_c   1.000
_cell.angle_alpha   90.00
_cell.angle_beta   90.00
_cell.angle_gamma   90.00
#
_symmetry.space_group_name_H-M   'P 1'
#
loop_
_entity.id
_entity.type
_entity.pdbx_description
1 polymer ?
#
loop_
_entity_poly.entity_id
_entity_poly.type
_entity_poly.pdbx_seq_one_letter_code
_entity_poly.pdbx_strand_id
1 'polypeptide(L)'
;AELNLVDRDLANFSAARDAGAAVILVGDIERCGIFAQIVGTLALIPPSDKDMVVGIIVNKFRGDPKLFEDGVKIIEDKTGIPVLGVVPYFRNISIDAEDALP
;
A
#
# COMPACT_ATOMS: atom_id res chain seq x y z
N ALA A 1 -0.33 -3.42 8.58
CA ALA A 1 -1.27 -3.46 9.72
C ALA A 1 -0.67 -4.33 10.80
N GLU A 2 -0.63 -3.84 12.05
CA GLU A 2 -0.22 -4.66 13.20
C GLU A 2 -1.41 -5.52 13.61
N LEU A 3 -1.49 -6.74 13.07
CA LEU A 3 -2.62 -7.66 13.30
C LEU A 3 -2.86 -7.94 14.79
N ASN A 4 -1.78 -7.91 15.57
CA ASN A 4 -1.79 -8.10 17.01
C ASN A 4 -2.41 -6.92 17.80
N LEU A 5 -2.71 -5.79 17.14
CA LEU A 5 -3.29 -4.60 17.77
C LEU A 5 -4.65 -4.20 17.17
N VAL A 6 -5.26 -4.98 16.28
CA VAL A 6 -6.47 -4.57 15.53
C VAL A 6 -7.60 -4.09 16.45
N ASP A 7 -7.82 -4.72 17.60
CA ASP A 7 -8.87 -4.33 18.56
C ASP A 7 -8.60 -2.99 19.28
N ARG A 8 -7.38 -2.46 19.14
CA ARG A 8 -6.89 -1.24 19.80
C ARG A 8 -6.35 -0.22 18.80
N ASP A 9 -6.32 -0.55 17.52
CA ASP A 9 -5.84 0.32 16.46
C ASP A 9 -6.97 1.26 16.03
N LEU A 10 -6.86 2.53 16.42
CA LEU A 10 -7.74 3.59 15.94
C LEU A 10 -7.28 4.15 14.59
N ALA A 11 -6.07 3.81 14.13
CA ALA A 11 -5.52 4.27 12.87
C ALA A 11 -5.85 3.31 11.71
N ASN A 12 -5.55 3.75 10.49
CA ASN A 12 -5.68 2.95 9.26
C ASN A 12 -7.13 2.51 8.99
N PHE A 13 -7.42 1.21 9.13
CA PHE A 13 -8.71 0.64 8.77
C PHE A 13 -9.82 1.05 9.73
N SER A 14 -9.56 1.28 11.01
CA SER A 14 -10.61 1.77 11.91
C SER A 14 -11.08 3.16 11.50
N ALA A 15 -10.15 4.09 11.29
CA ALA A 15 -10.45 5.42 10.78
C ALA A 15 -11.14 5.36 9.40
N ALA A 16 -10.69 4.48 8.51
CA ALA A 16 -11.32 4.31 7.20
C ALA A 16 -12.77 3.80 7.32
N ARG A 17 -13.04 2.83 8.20
CA ARG A 17 -14.39 2.31 8.45
C ARG A 17 -15.31 3.40 8.98
N ASP A 18 -14.86 4.16 9.98
CA ASP A 18 -15.64 5.23 10.59
C ASP A 18 -15.96 6.35 9.59
N ALA A 19 -15.04 6.63 8.67
CA ALA A 19 -15.22 7.63 7.61
C ALA A 19 -15.92 7.10 6.35
N GLY A 20 -16.14 5.78 6.23
CA GLY A 20 -16.57 5.16 4.97
C GLY A 20 -15.60 5.39 3.81
N ALA A 21 -14.31 5.51 4.11
CA ALA A 21 -13.28 5.91 3.16
C ALA A 21 -12.78 4.73 2.32
N ALA A 22 -12.45 5.00 1.06
CA ALA A 22 -11.71 4.09 0.21
C ALA A 22 -10.26 3.95 0.71
N VAL A 23 -9.71 2.74 0.64
CA VAL A 23 -8.34 2.43 1.07
C VAL A 23 -7.45 2.14 -0.14
N ILE A 24 -6.24 2.70 -0.14
CA ILE A 24 -5.18 2.34 -1.09
C ILE A 24 -4.05 1.69 -0.31
N LEU A 25 -3.63 0.50 -0.74
CA LEU A 25 -2.50 -0.21 -0.15
C LEU A 25 -1.20 0.21 -0.84
N VAL A 26 -0.25 0.74 -0.07
CA VAL A 26 1.06 1.16 -0.59
C VAL A 26 2.13 0.16 -0.17
N GLY A 27 2.78 -0.47 -1.15
CA GLY A 27 3.92 -1.37 -0.93
C GLY A 27 5.25 -0.67 -1.23
N ASP A 28 6.30 -0.96 -0.46
CA ASP A 28 7.63 -0.38 -0.64
C ASP A 28 8.55 -1.37 -1.39
N ILE A 29 8.78 -1.15 -2.68
CA ILE A 29 9.61 -2.06 -3.49
C ILE A 29 11.10 -1.96 -3.16
N GLU A 30 11.56 -0.85 -2.59
CA GLU A 30 12.97 -0.68 -2.20
C GLU A 30 13.37 -1.66 -1.09
N ARG A 31 12.39 -2.07 -0.26
CA ARG A 31 12.58 -3.09 0.78
C ARG A 31 12.51 -4.53 0.27
N CYS A 32 12.43 -4.73 -1.05
CA CYS A 32 12.29 -6.03 -1.72
C CYS A 32 11.01 -6.80 -1.33
N GLY A 33 10.70 -7.89 -2.04
CA GLY A 33 9.56 -8.75 -1.69
C GLY A 33 8.19 -8.12 -1.90
N ILE A 34 8.05 -7.16 -2.81
CA ILE A 34 6.82 -6.39 -3.05
C ILE A 34 5.56 -7.25 -3.23
N PHE A 35 5.66 -8.38 -3.94
CA PHE A 35 4.55 -9.32 -4.11
C PHE A 35 4.11 -9.92 -2.77
N ALA A 36 5.05 -10.33 -1.94
CA ALA A 36 4.76 -10.90 -0.63
C ALA A 36 4.22 -9.84 0.34
N GLN A 37 4.73 -8.60 0.28
CA GLN A 37 4.20 -7.49 1.06
C GLN A 37 2.71 -7.26 0.75
N ILE A 38 2.37 -7.13 -0.54
CA ILE A 38 0.99 -6.83 -0.98
C ILE A 38 0.06 -8.02 -0.73
N VAL A 39 0.40 -9.18 -1.31
CA VAL A 39 -0.44 -10.39 -1.21
C VAL A 39 -0.54 -10.85 0.24
N GLY A 40 0.58 -10.83 0.98
CA GLY A 40 0.60 -11.19 2.39
C GLY A 40 -0.27 -10.26 3.23
N THR A 41 -0.20 -8.94 3.03
CA THR A 41 -1.08 -8.00 3.74
C THR A 41 -2.55 -8.29 3.45
N LEU A 42 -2.94 -8.41 2.18
CA LEU A 42 -4.32 -8.67 1.79
C LEU A 42 -4.84 -10.06 2.24
N ALA A 43 -3.95 -11.03 2.41
CA ALA A 43 -4.30 -12.36 2.92
C ALA A 43 -4.48 -12.39 4.45
N LEU A 44 -3.90 -11.42 5.16
CA LEU A 44 -3.86 -11.41 6.62
C LEU A 44 -4.87 -10.47 7.26
N ILE A 45 -5.27 -9.39 6.58
CA ILE A 45 -6.29 -8.46 7.09
C ILE A 45 -7.69 -9.09 7.06
N PRO A 46 -8.63 -8.63 7.92
CA PRO A 46 -10.01 -9.07 7.87
C PRO A 46 -10.64 -8.90 6.48
N PRO A 47 -11.55 -9.79 6.04
CA PRO A 47 -12.23 -9.65 4.75
C PRO A 47 -12.93 -8.30 4.58
N SER A 48 -13.58 -7.79 5.64
CA SER A 48 -14.23 -6.47 5.63
C SER A 48 -13.27 -5.33 5.31
N ASP A 49 -12.02 -5.43 5.76
CA ASP A 49 -10.99 -4.41 5.53
C ASP A 49 -10.41 -4.57 4.13
N LYS A 50 -10.23 -5.81 3.68
CA LYS A 50 -9.82 -6.12 2.31
C LYS A 50 -10.81 -5.54 1.29
N ASP A 51 -12.11 -5.63 1.55
CA ASP A 51 -13.16 -5.12 0.65
C ASP A 51 -13.13 -3.59 0.50
N MET A 52 -12.49 -2.87 1.43
CA MET A 52 -12.30 -1.42 1.35
C MET A 52 -11.10 -1.02 0.48
N VAL A 53 -10.21 -1.97 0.15
CA VAL A 53 -9.01 -1.70 -0.65
C VAL A 53 -9.39 -1.61 -2.13
N VAL A 54 -9.44 -0.38 -2.65
CA VAL A 54 -9.84 -0.11 -4.04
C VAL A 54 -8.67 -0.03 -5.01
N GLY A 55 -7.44 -0.06 -4.50
CA GLY A 55 -6.26 0.04 -5.34
C GLY A 55 -4.94 -0.16 -4.61
N ILE A 56 -3.90 -0.39 -5.39
CA ILE A 56 -2.53 -0.63 -4.92
C ILE A 56 -1.58 0.39 -5.53
N ILE A 57 -0.61 0.86 -4.75
CA ILE A 57 0.53 1.66 -5.23
C ILE A 57 1.81 0.89 -4.94
N VAL A 58 2.67 0.77 -5.95
CA VAL A 58 4.05 0.30 -5.80
C VAL A 58 4.94 1.52 -5.65
N ASN A 59 5.46 1.75 -4.45
CA ASN A 59 6.24 2.94 -4.13
C ASN A 59 7.75 2.68 -4.25
N LYS A 60 8.52 3.75 -4.51
CA LYS A 60 9.99 3.79 -4.51
C LYS A 60 10.67 2.94 -5.60
N PHE A 61 10.06 2.85 -6.78
CA PHE A 61 10.66 2.13 -7.90
C PHE A 61 11.91 2.85 -8.43
N ARG A 62 13.00 2.11 -8.66
CA ARG A 62 14.24 2.65 -9.23
C ARG A 62 14.37 2.24 -10.70
N GLY A 63 14.53 3.23 -11.58
CA GLY A 63 14.60 3.02 -13.03
C GLY A 63 13.34 3.49 -13.74
N ASP A 64 13.13 3.02 -14.97
CA ASP A 64 11.91 3.30 -15.74
C ASP A 64 10.75 2.43 -15.22
N PRO A 65 9.66 3.02 -14.68
CA PRO A 65 8.50 2.27 -14.20
C PRO A 65 7.86 1.34 -15.24
N LYS A 66 8.02 1.61 -16.54
CA LYS A 66 7.54 0.72 -17.61
C LYS A 66 8.16 -0.66 -17.57
N LEU A 67 9.38 -0.78 -17.02
CA LEU A 67 10.04 -2.07 -16.82
C LEU A 67 9.34 -2.95 -15.77
N PHE A 68 8.37 -2.41 -15.04
CA PHE A 68 7.60 -3.13 -14.02
C PHE A 68 6.18 -3.52 -14.47
N GLU A 69 5.81 -3.33 -15.73
CA GLU A 69 4.47 -3.65 -16.26
C GLU A 69 4.07 -5.12 -16.03
N ASP A 70 4.99 -6.07 -16.18
CA ASP A 70 4.70 -7.48 -15.89
C ASP A 70 4.50 -7.73 -14.39
N GLY A 71 5.20 -6.98 -13.54
CA GLY A 71 5.00 -7.00 -12.09
C GLY A 71 3.62 -6.49 -11.69
N VAL A 72 3.14 -5.44 -12.36
CA VAL A 72 1.77 -4.93 -12.21
C VAL A 72 0.75 -6.01 -12.51
N LYS A 73 0.84 -6.66 -13.68
CA LYS A 73 -0.10 -7.73 -14.08
C LYS A 73 -0.14 -8.86 -13.06
N ILE A 74 1.01 -9.31 -12.57
CA ILE A 74 1.09 -10.37 -11.56
C ILE A 74 0.38 -9.96 -10.26
N ILE A 75 0.51 -8.71 -9.83
CA ILE A 75 -0.17 -8.20 -8.63
C ILE A 75 -1.68 -8.19 -8.85
N GLU A 76 -2.14 -7.63 -9.97
CA GLU A 76 -3.56 -7.55 -10.30
C GLU A 76 -4.19 -8.94 -10.42
N ASP A 77 -3.54 -9.88 -11.12
CA ASP A 77 -3.99 -11.25 -11.27
C ASP A 77 -4.10 -12.01 -9.93
N LYS A 78 -3.16 -11.77 -9.01
CA LYS A 78 -3.16 -12.44 -7.70
C LYS A 78 -4.14 -11.85 -6.70
N THR A 79 -4.40 -10.55 -6.79
CA THR A 79 -5.15 -9.81 -5.77
C THR A 79 -6.57 -9.50 -6.21
N GLY A 80 -6.82 -9.40 -7.51
CA GLY A 80 -8.06 -8.88 -8.08
C GLY A 80 -8.24 -7.37 -7.91
N ILE A 81 -7.20 -6.65 -7.45
CA ILE A 81 -7.23 -5.22 -7.14
C ILE A 81 -6.32 -4.47 -8.11
N PRO A 82 -6.76 -3.35 -8.70
CA PRO A 82 -5.97 -2.62 -9.69
C PRO A 82 -4.73 -1.98 -9.05
N VAL A 83 -3.61 -1.98 -9.78
CA VAL A 83 -2.44 -1.17 -9.43
C VAL A 83 -2.64 0.21 -10.04
N LEU A 84 -2.87 1.20 -9.18
CA LEU A 84 -3.14 2.58 -9.57
C LEU A 84 -1.88 3.31 -10.06
N GLY A 85 -0.70 2.83 -9.68
CA GLY A 85 0.54 3.38 -10.17
C GLY A 85 1.80 2.77 -9.56
N VAL A 86 2.91 2.95 -10.28
CA VAL A 86 4.27 2.66 -9.82
C VAL A 86 4.97 4.00 -9.63
N VAL A 87 5.21 4.37 -8.38
CA VAL A 87 5.78 5.67 -8.00
C VAL A 87 7.31 5.56 -8.03
N PRO A 88 8.00 6.43 -8.81
CA PRO A 88 9.45 6.45 -8.85
C PRO A 88 10.07 6.80 -7.49
N TYR A 89 11.30 6.35 -7.28
CA TYR A 89 12.13 6.81 -6.18
C TYR A 89 12.57 8.25 -6.44
N PHE A 90 12.03 9.18 -5.66
CA PHE A 90 12.43 10.58 -5.70
C PHE A 90 13.63 10.83 -4.77
N ARG A 91 14.68 11.47 -5.29
CA ARG A 91 15.84 11.90 -4.49
C ARG A 91 15.71 13.32 -3.93
N ASN A 92 14.86 14.14 -4.56
CA ASN A 92 14.82 15.59 -4.34
C ASN A 92 13.39 16.07 -4.02
N ILE A 93 12.57 15.21 -3.40
CA ILE A 93 11.30 15.65 -2.82
C ILE A 93 11.53 15.98 -1.35
N SER A 94 11.12 17.18 -0.97
CA SER A 94 11.01 17.64 0.40
C SER A 94 9.53 17.62 0.75
N ILE A 95 9.15 16.88 1.80
CA ILE A 95 7.82 16.97 2.40
C ILE A 95 8.05 17.61 3.77
N ASP A 96 7.32 18.67 4.06
CA ASP A 96 7.37 19.29 5.37
C ASP A 96 6.95 18.27 6.43
N ALA A 97 7.69 18.20 7.52
CA ALA A 97 7.35 17.31 8.62
C ALA A 97 6.00 17.77 9.20
N GLU A 98 5.06 16.84 9.30
CA GLU A 98 3.75 17.06 9.93
C GLU A 98 3.93 17.50 11.40
N ASP A 99 4.83 16.83 12.11
CA ASP A 99 5.25 17.15 13.48
C ASP A 99 6.79 17.25 13.55
N ALA A 100 7.37 18.37 13.13
CA ALA A 100 8.70 18.75 13.60
C ALA A 100 8.56 19.72 14.76
N LEU A 101 8.91 19.27 15.97
CA LEU A 101 9.35 20.21 17.01
C LEU A 101 10.70 20.79 16.56
N PRO A 102 10.92 22.11 16.71
CA PRO A 102 12.11 22.80 16.23
C PRO A 102 13.42 22.29 16.84
#